data_AF-A0A2G7GV13-F1
#
_entry.id   AF-A0A2G7GV13-F1
#
_cell.length_a   1.000
_cell.length_b   1.000
_cell.length_c   1.000
_cell.angle_alpha   90.00
_cell.angle_beta   90.00
_cell.angle_gamma   90.00
#
_symmetry.space_group_name_H-M   'P 1'
#
loop_
_entity.id
_entity.type
_entity.pdbx_description
1 polymer ?
#
loop_
_entity_poly.entity_id
_entity_poly.type
_entity_poly.pdbx_seq_one_letter_code
_entity_poly.pdbx_strand_id
1 'polypeptide(L)'
;MDYARRIEIRLTQTEQKSYAGGKVVRTPGPNPLRMGELVRPELETAIHEKYGEDTELTFSVAQVTDVRLLGTFPEKAPAVRSWVAGLLADALENLTDVD
;
A
#
# COMPACT_ATOMS: atom_id res chain seq x y z
N MET A 1 -17.93 -2.96 -13.05
CA MET A 1 -17.60 -4.27 -12.47
C MET A 1 -18.05 -4.21 -11.02
N ASP A 2 -18.89 -5.12 -10.57
CA ASP A 2 -19.15 -5.30 -9.14
C ASP A 2 -18.10 -6.25 -8.61
N TYR A 3 -17.25 -5.77 -7.71
CA TYR A 3 -16.25 -6.59 -7.04
C TYR A 3 -16.87 -7.26 -5.82
N ALA A 4 -16.58 -8.54 -5.59
CA ALA A 4 -17.08 -9.28 -4.43
C ALA A 4 -16.33 -8.90 -3.14
N ARG A 5 -15.07 -8.46 -3.29
CA ARG A 5 -14.16 -8.09 -2.20
C ARG A 5 -13.35 -6.87 -2.60
N ARG A 6 -12.94 -6.08 -1.61
CA ARG A 6 -12.00 -4.96 -1.80
C ARG A 6 -10.94 -4.96 -0.70
N ILE A 7 -9.70 -4.80 -1.12
CA ILE A 7 -8.55 -4.51 -0.27
C ILE A 7 -8.16 -3.04 -0.54
N GLU A 8 -8.25 -2.21 0.49
CA GLU A 8 -7.79 -0.82 0.44
C GLU A 8 -6.51 -0.70 1.28
N ILE A 9 -5.40 -0.38 0.60
CA ILE A 9 -4.12 -0.07 1.23
C ILE A 9 -4.03 1.42 1.47
N ARG A 10 -3.96 1.80 2.74
CA ARG A 10 -3.89 3.19 3.18
C ARG A 10 -2.45 3.52 3.49
N LEU A 11 -1.88 4.48 2.78
CA LEU A 11 -0.46 4.83 2.85
C LEU A 11 -0.28 6.20 3.52
N THR A 12 0.77 6.33 4.34
CA THR A 12 1.13 7.61 4.95
C THR A 12 1.99 8.46 4.02
N GLN A 13 1.69 9.75 3.95
CA GLN A 13 2.62 10.72 3.40
C GLN A 13 3.81 10.88 4.37
N THR A 14 5.00 10.50 3.92
CA THR A 14 6.22 10.72 4.69
C THR A 14 6.68 12.17 4.56
N GLU A 15 7.47 12.65 5.52
CA GLU A 15 8.14 13.96 5.48
C GLU A 15 9.65 13.75 5.37
N GLN A 16 10.30 14.55 4.53
CA GLN A 16 11.75 14.69 4.50
C GLN A 16 12.15 15.93 5.30
N LYS A 17 13.19 15.79 6.14
CA LYS A 17 13.74 16.90 6.91
C LYS A 17 15.07 17.31 6.29
N SER A 18 15.17 18.57 5.88
CA SER A 18 16.42 19.19 5.45
C SER A 18 16.79 20.35 6.37
N TYR A 19 18.08 20.69 6.43
CA TYR A 19 18.57 21.81 7.24
C TYR A 19 19.05 22.93 6.30
N ALA A 20 18.43 24.10 6.40
CA ALA A 20 18.83 25.28 5.65
C ALA A 20 18.90 26.48 6.61
N GLY A 21 20.08 27.11 6.70
CA GLY A 21 20.28 28.31 7.54
C GLY A 21 19.97 28.11 9.02
N GLY A 22 20.26 26.93 9.58
CA GLY A 22 19.99 26.61 11.00
C GLY A 22 18.53 26.29 11.33
N LYS A 23 17.64 26.21 10.33
CA LYS A 23 16.23 25.81 10.50
C LYS A 23 15.96 24.46 9.86
N VAL A 24 15.10 23.67 10.52
CA VAL A 24 14.54 22.44 9.94
C VAL A 24 13.47 22.84 8.93
N VAL A 25 13.69 22.50 7.67
CA VAL A 25 12.68 22.57 6.61
C VAL A 25 12.09 21.18 6.45
N ARG A 26 10.75 21.08 6.49
CA ARG A 26 10.03 19.83 6.25
C ARG A 26 9.41 19.89 4.87
N THR A 27 9.79 18.97 4.00
CA THR A 27 9.20 18.82 2.67
C THR A 27 8.42 17.50 2.61
N PRO A 28 7.32 17.42 1.84
CA PRO A 28 6.68 16.15 1.56
C PRO A 28 7.70 15.18 0.95
N GLY A 29 7.72 13.94 1.44
CA GLY A 29 8.42 12.84 0.80
C GLY A 29 7.73 12.35 -0.46
N PRO A 30 8.10 11.17 -0.99
CA PRO A 30 7.47 10.57 -2.17
C PRO A 30 5.93 10.52 -2.05
N ASN A 31 5.23 10.74 -3.17
CA ASN A 31 3.77 10.70 -3.19
C ASN A 31 3.31 9.24 -2.94
N PRO A 32 2.59 8.96 -1.85
CA PRO A 32 2.19 7.60 -1.49
C PRO A 32 1.30 6.94 -2.55
N LEU A 33 0.42 7.69 -3.21
CA LEU A 33 -0.41 7.12 -4.28
C LEU A 33 0.46 6.72 -5.47
N ARG A 34 1.45 7.54 -5.83
CA ARG A 34 2.37 7.20 -6.92
C ARG A 34 3.19 5.95 -6.60
N MET A 35 3.62 5.79 -5.34
CA MET A 35 4.28 4.58 -4.87
C MET A 35 3.36 3.37 -4.97
N GLY A 36 2.11 3.51 -4.50
CA GLY A 36 1.08 2.47 -4.61
C GLY A 36 0.83 2.02 -6.05
N GLU A 37 0.72 2.96 -6.99
CA GLU A 37 0.55 2.65 -8.42
C GLU A 37 1.75 1.92 -9.02
N LEU A 38 2.97 2.16 -8.54
CA LEU A 38 4.17 1.46 -9.04
C LEU A 38 4.20 0.00 -8.61
N VAL A 39 3.78 -0.30 -7.38
CA VAL A 39 3.74 -1.66 -6.84
C VAL A 39 2.42 -2.38 -7.14
N ARG A 40 1.40 -1.66 -7.60
CA ARG A 40 0.06 -2.19 -7.89
C ARG A 40 0.09 -3.47 -8.74
N PRO A 41 0.83 -3.57 -9.86
CA PRO A 41 0.76 -4.75 -10.72
C PRO A 41 1.20 -6.05 -10.02
N GLU A 42 2.24 -5.94 -9.18
CA GLU A 42 2.75 -7.06 -8.39
C GLU A 42 1.74 -7.48 -7.33
N LEU A 43 1.20 -6.51 -6.59
CA LEU A 43 0.20 -6.77 -5.54
C LEU A 43 -1.11 -7.32 -6.13
N GLU A 44 -1.60 -6.76 -7.23
CA GLU A 44 -2.83 -7.24 -7.90
C GLU A 44 -2.67 -8.68 -8.37
N THR A 45 -1.53 -9.02 -8.97
CA THR A 45 -1.25 -10.41 -9.39
C THR A 45 -1.33 -11.36 -8.21
N ALA A 46 -0.61 -11.08 -7.11
CA ALA A 46 -0.60 -11.94 -5.92
C ALA A 46 -1.98 -12.01 -5.23
N ILE A 47 -2.74 -10.91 -5.21
CA ILE A 47 -4.10 -10.85 -4.66
C ILE A 47 -5.06 -11.67 -5.51
N HIS A 48 -5.00 -11.57 -6.84
CA HIS A 48 -5.87 -12.31 -7.76
C HIS A 48 -5.56 -13.80 -7.77
N GLU A 49 -4.29 -14.19 -7.68
CA GLU A 49 -3.89 -15.59 -7.51
C GLU A 49 -4.50 -16.22 -6.25
N LYS A 50 -4.63 -15.43 -5.17
CA LYS A 50 -5.13 -15.93 -3.88
C LYS A 50 -6.65 -15.83 -3.73
N TYR A 51 -7.24 -14.73 -4.17
CA TYR A 51 -8.64 -14.37 -3.89
C TYR A 51 -9.53 -14.26 -5.13
N GLY A 52 -8.96 -14.39 -6.33
CA GLY A 52 -9.66 -14.26 -7.60
C GLY A 52 -9.69 -12.83 -8.15
N GLU A 53 -9.97 -12.71 -9.45
CA GLU A 53 -10.06 -11.43 -10.18
C GLU A 53 -11.26 -10.55 -9.72
N ASP A 54 -12.18 -11.12 -8.92
CA ASP A 54 -13.30 -10.41 -8.31
C ASP A 54 -12.90 -9.58 -7.06
N THR A 55 -11.60 -9.53 -6.76
CA THR A 55 -11.04 -8.77 -5.64
C THR A 55 -10.38 -7.48 -6.13
N GLU A 56 -10.91 -6.35 -5.69
CA GLU A 56 -10.39 -5.03 -6.06
C GLU A 56 -9.25 -4.59 -5.13
N LEU A 57 -8.16 -4.07 -5.70
CA LEU A 57 -7.10 -3.39 -4.95
C LEU A 57 -7.21 -1.87 -5.14
N THR A 58 -7.20 -1.12 -4.05
CA THR A 58 -7.22 0.34 -4.07
C THR A 58 -6.15 0.92 -3.14
N PHE A 59 -5.63 2.10 -3.49
CA PHE A 59 -4.70 2.85 -2.65
C PHE A 59 -5.34 4.18 -2.23
N SER A 60 -5.15 4.56 -0.98
CA SER A 60 -5.58 5.87 -0.47
C SER A 60 -4.54 6.46 0.49
N VAL A 61 -4.61 7.77 0.71
CA VAL A 61 -3.72 8.47 1.66
C VAL A 61 -4.38 8.51 3.04
N ALA A 62 -3.61 8.22 4.07
CA ALA A 62 -4.05 8.28 5.47
C ALA A 62 -2.96 8.82 6.40
N GLN A 63 -3.36 9.10 7.65
CA GLN A 63 -2.44 9.52 8.71
C GLN A 63 -1.61 8.35 9.29
N VAL A 64 -2.10 7.11 9.13
CA VAL A 64 -1.43 5.88 9.59
C VAL A 64 -1.60 4.83 8.50
N THR A 65 -0.53 4.04 8.28
CA THR A 65 -0.56 2.94 7.31
C THR A 65 -1.45 1.82 7.84
N ASP A 66 -2.41 1.39 7.02
CA ASP A 66 -3.43 0.42 7.40
C ASP A 66 -3.96 -0.34 6.18
N VAL A 67 -4.48 -1.55 6.39
CA VAL A 67 -5.13 -2.35 5.35
C VAL A 67 -6.60 -2.55 5.73
N ARG A 68 -7.48 -1.97 4.94
CA ARG A 68 -8.92 -2.14 5.07
C ARG A 68 -9.42 -3.24 4.14
N LEU A 69 -10.32 -4.06 4.69
CA LEU A 69 -10.91 -5.18 4.00
C LEU A 69 -12.41 -4.95 3.94
N LEU A 70 -12.99 -5.00 2.75
CA LEU A 70 -14.42 -4.94 2.52
C LEU A 70 -14.86 -6.21 1.80
N GLY A 71 -16.00 -6.76 2.19
CA GLY A 71 -16.48 -8.06 1.72
C GLY A 71 -16.00 -9.23 2.58
N THR A 72 -16.26 -10.45 2.10
CA THR A 72 -16.02 -11.69 2.85
C THR A 72 -14.73 -12.35 2.39
N PHE A 73 -13.77 -12.48 3.30
CA PHE A 73 -12.52 -13.23 3.11
C PHE A 73 -12.61 -14.59 3.79
N PRO A 74 -11.97 -15.64 3.23
CA PRO A 74 -11.99 -16.98 3.83
C PRO A 74 -11.17 -17.04 5.12
N GLU A 75 -10.12 -16.22 5.26
CA GLU A 75 -9.35 -16.12 6.50
C GLU A 75 -9.85 -15.02 7.43
N LYS A 76 -9.38 -15.05 8.68
CA LYS A 76 -9.63 -13.97 9.64
C LYS A 76 -8.95 -12.69 9.18
N ALA A 77 -9.64 -11.56 9.32
CA ALA A 77 -9.15 -10.24 8.90
C ALA A 77 -7.70 -9.92 9.33
N PRO A 78 -7.23 -10.20 10.57
CA PRO A 78 -5.84 -9.95 10.94
C PRO A 78 -4.82 -10.72 10.08
N ALA A 79 -5.13 -11.96 9.69
CA ALA A 79 -4.23 -12.76 8.85
C ALA A 79 -4.12 -12.18 7.43
N VAL A 80 -5.26 -11.77 6.86
CA VAL A 80 -5.29 -11.11 5.55
C VAL A 80 -4.50 -9.79 5.59
N ARG A 81 -4.71 -8.96 6.63
CA ARG A 81 -3.97 -7.69 6.79
C ARG A 81 -2.47 -7.89 6.90
N SER A 82 -2.03 -8.83 7.74
CA SER A 82 -0.59 -9.12 7.90
C SER A 82 0.04 -9.61 6.60
N TRP A 83 -0.67 -10.44 5.84
CA TRP A 83 -0.19 -10.93 4.55
C TRP A 83 -0.09 -9.80 3.51
N VAL A 84 -1.12 -8.96 3.37
CA VAL A 84 -1.09 -7.78 2.47
C VAL A 84 0.00 -6.79 2.87
N ALA A 85 0.20 -6.57 4.17
CA ALA A 85 1.25 -5.69 4.67
C ALA A 85 2.66 -6.24 4.35
N GLY A 86 2.84 -7.56 4.40
CA GLY A 86 4.08 -8.23 3.96
C GLY A 86 4.34 -8.02 2.47
N LEU A 87 3.35 -8.32 1.62
CA LEU A 87 3.45 -8.09 0.17
C LEU A 87 3.82 -6.65 -0.18
N LEU A 88 3.19 -5.68 0.48
CA LEU A 88 3.49 -4.27 0.28
C LEU A 88 4.94 -3.94 0.69
N ALA A 89 5.42 -4.48 1.81
CA ALA A 89 6.79 -4.25 2.27
C ALA A 89 7.81 -4.80 1.26
N ASP A 90 7.62 -6.05 0.82
CA ASP A 90 8.49 -6.70 -0.16
C ASP A 90 8.53 -5.93 -1.48
N ALA A 91 7.37 -5.50 -1.99
CA ALA A 91 7.29 -4.74 -3.24
C ALA A 91 7.92 -3.33 -3.13
N LEU A 92 7.81 -2.69 -1.96
CA LEU A 92 8.46 -1.39 -1.73
C LEU A 92 9.99 -1.53 -1.60
N GLU A 93 10.49 -2.60 -0.99
CA GLU A 93 11.93 -2.90 -0.91
C GLU A 93 12.52 -3.13 -2.31
N ASN A 94 11.83 -3.91 -3.14
CA ASN A 94 12.22 -4.13 -4.54
C ASN A 94 12.24 -2.83 -5.37
N LEU A 95 11.37 -1.85 -5.05
CA LEU A 95 11.36 -0.55 -5.72
C LEU A 95 12.57 0.31 -5.37
N THR A 96 13.11 0.17 -4.15
CA THR A 96 14.28 0.93 -3.69
C THR A 96 15.62 0.39 -4.20
N ASP A 97 15.66 -0.88 -4.63
CA ASP A 97 16.86 -1.51 -5.21
C ASP A 97 17.07 -1.17 -6.70
N VAL A 98 16.16 -0.41 -7.31
CA VAL A 98 16.29 0.09 -8.69
C VAL A 98 16.93 1.48 -8.68
N ASP A 99 18.21 1.57 -8.28
CA ASP A 99 19.09 2.74 -8.45
C ASP A 99 20.04 2.56 -9.65
#